data_AF-N4WNU6-F1
#
_entry.id   AF-N4WNU6-F1
#
_cell.length_a   1.000
_cell.length_b   1.000
_cell.length_c   1.000
_cell.angle_alpha   90.00
_cell.angle_beta   90.00
_cell.angle_gamma   90.00
#
_symmetry.space_group_name_H-M   'P 1'
#
loop_
_entity.id
_entity.type
_entity.pdbx_description
1 polymer ?
#
loop_
_entity_poly.entity_id
_entity_poly.type
_entity_poly.pdbx_seq_one_letter_code
_entity_poly.pdbx_strand_id
1 'polypeptide(L)'
;MTSTNQCQTDCLLAVLSMESPSTPENYGKNRRADQKRQPKSLPRLREIAPSAQHFWKDDLDEYLTQQVRDRTYDSTNDRNLPANEIDALALNEIAVARKEGFFFFLPSRSSWSRQTFNPPNRGPSPGDLSASIPSLVFMRYTWSTEGQTKFMTSPHRSRYLACDFQLNPPPAPTPLYCIQVVSGPRYPIFRTAHNSFIVIRSNPLYFGTISALAPIIGQPLRKRKGPDAEHRLAQVEGCWKQKGASDPRFREHSHENLRSLYDAVIRVCHPTDTESSMTSGKLWQLIPRPLQPELGLALGRNPEVVSTRSRFGGRLSRHPPNERSTDQAVDL
;
A
#
# COMPACT_ATOMS: atom_id res chain seq x y z
N MET A 1 59.28 -23.76 -22.89
CA MET A 1 60.06 -24.84 -22.24
C MET A 1 59.70 -24.83 -20.76
N THR A 2 59.18 -25.98 -20.34
CA THR A 2 58.75 -26.47 -19.03
C THR A 2 59.53 -25.99 -17.80
N SER A 3 58.83 -25.62 -16.73
CA SER A 3 58.75 -26.45 -15.51
C SER A 3 57.78 -25.86 -14.49
N THR A 4 56.76 -26.66 -14.21
CA THR A 4 55.84 -26.65 -13.07
C THR A 4 56.54 -26.72 -11.71
N ASN A 5 55.95 -26.11 -10.68
CA ASN A 5 56.07 -26.63 -9.31
C ASN A 5 54.75 -26.52 -8.56
N GLN A 6 54.35 -27.67 -8.07
CA GLN A 6 53.11 -28.07 -7.42
C GLN A 6 53.43 -28.24 -5.93
N CYS A 7 52.58 -27.77 -5.03
CA CYS A 7 52.58 -28.22 -3.64
C CYS A 7 51.14 -28.29 -3.14
N GLN A 8 50.63 -29.53 -3.11
CA GLN A 8 49.53 -29.97 -2.28
C GLN A 8 50.10 -30.39 -0.92
N THR A 9 49.36 -30.13 0.16
CA THR A 9 49.46 -30.98 1.35
C THR A 9 48.11 -31.03 2.05
N ASP A 10 47.61 -32.25 2.15
CA ASP A 10 46.41 -32.70 2.84
C ASP A 10 46.52 -32.58 4.37
N CYS A 11 45.38 -32.43 5.05
CA CYS A 11 45.23 -32.91 6.43
C CYS A 11 43.76 -33.24 6.78
N LEU A 12 43.50 -34.55 6.73
CA LEU A 12 42.88 -35.41 7.75
C LEU A 12 41.45 -35.11 8.26
N LEU A 13 40.55 -35.94 7.74
CA LEU A 13 39.38 -36.51 8.40
C LEU A 13 39.78 -37.32 9.65
N ALA A 14 39.05 -37.14 10.75
CA ALA A 14 39.03 -38.09 11.87
C ALA A 14 37.58 -38.52 12.14
N VAL A 15 37.33 -39.79 11.88
CA VAL A 15 36.15 -40.58 12.27
C VAL A 15 36.58 -41.39 13.49
N LEU A 16 35.86 -41.31 14.60
CA LEU A 16 35.85 -42.37 15.62
C LEU A 16 34.43 -42.60 16.17
N SER A 17 34.17 -43.89 16.29
CA SER A 17 32.94 -44.62 16.59
C SER A 17 32.50 -44.60 18.06
N MET A 18 31.18 -44.81 18.27
CA MET A 18 30.51 -45.68 19.27
C MET A 18 30.74 -45.37 20.77
N GLU A 19 29.82 -45.52 21.72
CA GLU A 19 28.59 -46.31 21.89
C GLU A 19 27.82 -45.77 23.13
N SER A 20 26.52 -46.05 23.23
CA SER A 20 25.59 -45.63 24.29
C SER A 20 25.82 -46.35 25.65
N PRO A 21 25.25 -45.86 26.78
CA PRO A 21 23.96 -46.42 27.21
C PRO A 21 22.97 -45.45 27.89
N SER A 22 21.75 -45.95 27.95
CA SER A 22 20.44 -45.43 28.35
C SER A 22 20.28 -44.84 29.76
N THR A 23 19.36 -43.88 29.87
CA THR A 23 18.45 -43.75 31.04
C THR A 23 17.12 -43.13 30.58
N PRO A 24 15.95 -43.69 30.98
CA PRO A 24 14.64 -43.15 30.61
C PRO A 24 14.08 -42.31 31.75
N GLU A 25 14.12 -40.98 31.63
CA GLU A 25 13.42 -40.08 32.55
C GLU A 25 12.24 -39.38 31.87
N ASN A 26 11.04 -39.85 32.25
CA ASN A 26 9.82 -39.09 32.49
C ASN A 26 9.63 -37.76 31.73
N TYR A 27 9.25 -37.84 30.46
CA TYR A 27 8.55 -36.75 29.78
C TYR A 27 7.09 -36.69 30.25
N GLY A 28 6.88 -36.07 31.41
CA GLY A 28 5.58 -35.52 31.80
C GLY A 28 5.15 -34.47 30.78
N LYS A 29 4.30 -34.87 29.83
CA LYS A 29 3.66 -33.99 28.85
C LYS A 29 2.71 -33.00 29.54
N ASN A 30 3.28 -31.93 30.10
CA ASN A 30 2.56 -30.70 30.37
C ASN A 30 2.22 -30.05 29.02
N ARG A 31 1.14 -30.51 28.39
CA ARG A 31 0.40 -29.74 27.38
C ARG A 31 -0.17 -28.49 28.06
N ARG A 32 0.69 -27.50 28.29
CA ARG A 32 0.22 -26.13 28.51
C ARG A 32 -0.51 -25.75 27.25
N ALA A 33 -1.81 -25.54 27.38
CA ALA A 33 -2.62 -24.91 26.37
C ALA A 33 -1.98 -23.57 26.05
N ASP A 34 -1.26 -23.50 24.94
CA ASP A 34 -0.98 -22.24 24.26
C ASP A 34 -2.33 -21.61 24.00
N GLN A 35 -2.73 -20.71 24.89
CA GLN A 35 -3.79 -19.77 24.63
C GLN A 35 -3.40 -19.05 23.35
N LYS A 36 -4.01 -19.48 22.23
CA LYS A 36 -3.99 -18.76 20.96
C LYS A 36 -4.43 -17.33 21.27
N ARG A 37 -3.46 -16.44 21.53
CA ARG A 37 -3.69 -15.00 21.59
C ARG A 37 -4.32 -14.67 20.24
N GLN A 38 -5.61 -14.39 20.25
CA GLN A 38 -6.29 -13.94 19.04
C GLN A 38 -5.50 -12.73 18.55
N PRO A 39 -5.05 -12.72 17.28
CA PRO A 39 -4.29 -11.61 16.75
C PRO A 39 -5.15 -10.35 16.93
N LYS A 40 -4.63 -9.36 17.66
CA LYS A 40 -5.31 -8.07 17.84
C LYS A 40 -5.70 -7.58 16.44
N SER A 41 -7.00 -7.45 16.20
CA SER A 41 -7.50 -6.96 14.92
C SER A 41 -6.88 -5.59 14.65
N LEU A 42 -6.25 -5.43 13.49
CA LEU A 42 -5.67 -4.15 13.09
C LEU A 42 -6.74 -3.05 13.12
N PRO A 43 -6.41 -1.84 13.61
CA PRO A 43 -7.39 -0.76 13.75
C PRO A 43 -7.87 -0.26 12.38
N ARG A 44 -9.15 0.14 12.31
CA ARG A 44 -9.69 0.82 11.13
C ARG A 44 -9.49 2.33 11.20
N LEU A 45 -9.33 3.01 10.07
CA LEU A 45 -9.17 4.48 10.01
C LEU A 45 -10.24 5.26 10.78
N ARG A 46 -11.49 4.79 10.77
CA ARG A 46 -12.62 5.41 11.47
C ARG A 46 -12.65 5.16 12.98
N GLU A 47 -11.90 4.17 13.45
CA GLU A 47 -11.85 3.75 14.86
C GLU A 47 -10.65 4.39 15.60
N ILE A 48 -9.70 4.96 14.86
CA ILE A 48 -8.53 5.64 15.43
C ILE A 48 -8.95 7.03 15.91
N ALA A 49 -8.71 7.31 17.20
CA ALA A 49 -8.97 8.63 17.78
C ALA A 49 -8.15 9.72 17.05
N PRO A 50 -8.74 10.90 16.78
CA PRO A 50 -8.01 12.00 16.16
C PRO A 50 -6.75 12.35 16.95
N SER A 51 -5.61 12.45 16.26
CA SER A 51 -4.34 12.87 16.85
C SER A 51 -3.49 13.60 15.81
N ALA A 52 -2.56 14.45 16.24
CA ALA A 52 -1.68 15.18 15.33
C ALA A 52 -0.58 14.30 14.70
N GLN A 53 -0.24 13.20 15.37
CA GLN A 53 0.88 12.34 15.02
C GLN A 53 0.50 10.87 15.23
N HIS A 54 -0.24 10.29 14.29
CA HIS A 54 -0.56 8.86 14.30
C HIS A 54 0.28 8.06 13.31
N PHE A 55 0.49 8.61 12.12
CA PHE A 55 1.15 7.93 11.01
C PHE A 55 2.63 8.28 10.92
N TRP A 56 3.00 9.50 11.34
CA TRP A 56 4.40 9.85 11.49
C TRP A 56 4.97 9.28 12.81
N LYS A 57 5.89 8.31 12.68
CA LYS A 57 6.65 7.73 13.79
C LYS A 57 8.09 8.20 13.77
N ASP A 58 8.67 8.38 14.96
CA ASP A 58 10.09 8.71 15.11
C ASP A 58 10.97 7.48 14.87
N ASP A 59 10.55 6.31 15.37
CA ASP A 59 11.19 5.04 15.06
C ASP A 59 10.79 4.57 13.64
N LEU A 60 11.82 4.34 12.82
CA LEU A 60 11.61 3.96 11.42
C LEU A 60 11.04 2.54 11.29
N ASP A 61 11.41 1.61 12.17
CA ASP A 61 10.88 0.25 12.13
C ASP A 61 9.38 0.23 12.48
N GLU A 62 8.94 1.04 13.45
CA GLU A 62 7.52 1.26 13.76
C GLU A 62 6.76 1.86 12.56
N TYR A 63 7.34 2.87 11.89
CA TYR A 63 6.77 3.45 10.68
C TYR A 63 6.61 2.43 9.54
N LEU A 64 7.66 1.64 9.28
CA LEU A 64 7.70 0.68 8.18
C LEU A 64 6.75 -0.50 8.40
N THR A 65 6.51 -0.88 9.66
CA THR A 65 5.63 -1.98 10.03
C THR A 65 4.19 -1.54 10.31
N GLN A 66 3.88 -0.24 10.25
CA GLN A 66 2.54 0.29 10.49
C GLN A 66 1.52 -0.30 9.51
N GLN A 67 0.40 -0.78 10.07
CA GLN A 67 -0.71 -1.32 9.30
C GLN A 67 -2.02 -0.76 9.82
N VAL A 68 -2.82 -0.21 8.90
CA VAL A 68 -4.16 0.31 9.18
C VAL A 68 -5.12 -0.23 8.13
N ARG A 69 -6.37 -0.43 8.52
CA ARG A 69 -7.44 -0.92 7.65
C ARG A 69 -8.44 0.16 7.30
N ASP A 70 -9.10 -0.01 6.17
CA ASP A 70 -10.28 0.76 5.80
C ASP A 70 -11.22 -0.08 4.94
N ARG A 71 -12.44 0.42 4.71
CA ARG A 71 -13.36 -0.25 3.80
C ARG A 71 -12.83 -0.23 2.36
N THR A 72 -13.13 -1.30 1.64
CA THR A 72 -13.02 -1.35 0.18
C THR A 72 -13.97 -0.32 -0.45
N TYR A 73 -13.71 0.04 -1.71
CA TYR A 73 -14.51 1.04 -2.43
C TYR A 73 -16.01 0.69 -2.48
N ASP A 74 -16.33 -0.59 -2.65
CA ASP A 74 -17.69 -1.13 -2.65
C ASP A 74 -18.28 -1.31 -1.23
N SER A 75 -17.53 -0.95 -0.18
CA SER A 75 -17.89 -1.09 1.24
C SER A 75 -18.22 -2.51 1.72
N THR A 76 -17.94 -3.55 0.91
CA THR A 76 -18.25 -4.94 1.24
C THR A 76 -17.25 -5.56 2.21
N ASN A 77 -15.99 -5.13 2.13
CA ASN A 77 -14.89 -5.73 2.87
C ASN A 77 -14.00 -4.66 3.49
N ASP A 78 -13.14 -5.08 4.42
CA ASP A 78 -12.07 -4.25 4.94
C ASP A 78 -10.75 -4.66 4.29
N ARG A 79 -10.03 -3.69 3.72
CA ARG A 79 -8.68 -3.87 3.15
C ARG A 79 -7.62 -3.24 4.06
N ASN A 80 -6.41 -3.77 3.99
CA ASN A 80 -5.24 -3.08 4.53
C ASN A 80 -4.90 -1.92 3.59
N LEU A 81 -4.54 -0.77 4.15
CA LEU A 81 -4.02 0.35 3.37
C LEU A 81 -2.64 -0.02 2.82
N PRO A 82 -2.41 0.13 1.50
CA PRO A 82 -1.10 0.11 0.88
C PRO A 82 -0.14 1.11 1.51
N ALA A 83 1.16 0.81 1.38
CA ALA A 83 2.21 1.63 1.95
C ALA A 83 2.18 3.09 1.47
N ASN A 84 1.95 3.34 0.18
CA ASN A 84 1.89 4.70 -0.37
C ASN A 84 0.73 5.54 0.19
N GLU A 85 -0.38 4.91 0.59
CA GLU A 85 -1.49 5.59 1.25
C GLU A 85 -1.11 5.97 2.71
N ILE A 86 -0.34 5.12 3.38
CA ILE A 86 0.25 5.41 4.70
C ILE A 86 1.32 6.51 4.59
N ASP A 87 2.18 6.49 3.56
CA ASP A 87 3.16 7.55 3.31
C ASP A 87 2.49 8.91 3.20
N ALA A 88 1.41 9.02 2.39
CA ALA A 88 0.71 10.29 2.20
C ALA A 88 0.17 10.85 3.52
N LEU A 89 -0.44 10.00 4.35
CA LEU A 89 -0.93 10.39 5.67
C LEU A 89 0.19 10.86 6.59
N ALA A 90 1.27 10.08 6.68
CA ALA A 90 2.39 10.38 7.56
C ALA A 90 3.15 11.64 7.14
N LEU A 91 3.40 11.79 5.83
CA LEU A 91 4.05 12.98 5.27
C LEU A 91 3.19 14.23 5.41
N ASN A 92 1.86 14.12 5.32
CA ASN A 92 0.97 15.26 5.55
C ASN A 92 0.89 15.67 7.03
N GLU A 93 1.00 14.75 7.98
CA GLU A 93 1.14 15.12 9.40
C GLU A 93 2.39 16.00 9.62
N ILE A 94 3.51 15.66 8.97
CA ILE A 94 4.74 16.49 8.99
C ILE A 94 4.52 17.80 8.24
N ALA A 95 3.94 17.75 7.04
CA ALA A 95 3.73 18.91 6.17
C ALA A 95 2.88 20.00 6.84
N VAL A 96 1.81 19.58 7.53
CA VAL A 96 0.92 20.48 8.28
C VAL A 96 1.67 21.12 9.45
N ALA A 97 2.46 20.34 10.19
CA ALA A 97 3.27 20.86 11.29
C ALA A 97 4.36 21.86 10.82
N ARG A 98 4.89 21.64 9.61
CA ARG A 98 5.87 22.52 8.95
C ARG A 98 5.25 23.67 8.16
N LYS A 99 3.93 23.68 8.01
CA LYS A 99 3.13 24.63 7.22
C LYS A 99 3.45 24.65 5.72
N GLU A 100 4.11 23.61 5.20
CA GLU A 100 4.52 23.55 3.80
C GLU A 100 4.31 22.16 3.20
N GLY A 101 3.84 22.12 1.96
CA GLY A 101 3.68 20.92 1.16
C GLY A 101 2.34 20.21 1.38
N PHE A 102 1.95 19.41 0.41
CA PHE A 102 0.84 18.47 0.53
C PHE A 102 1.10 17.25 -0.35
N PHE A 103 0.81 16.07 0.19
CA PHE A 103 1.01 14.78 -0.46
C PHE A 103 -0.33 14.13 -0.79
N PHE A 104 -0.50 13.72 -2.03
CA PHE A 104 -1.63 12.90 -2.44
C PHE A 104 -1.16 11.49 -2.75
N PHE A 105 -1.98 10.49 -2.44
CA PHE A 105 -1.76 9.15 -2.97
C PHE A 105 -2.60 8.94 -4.22
N LEU A 106 -2.13 8.03 -5.07
CA LEU A 106 -2.94 7.37 -6.09
C LEU A 106 -2.89 5.85 -5.83
N PRO A 107 -3.92 5.10 -6.25
CA PRO A 107 -3.85 3.65 -6.19
C PRO A 107 -2.60 3.14 -6.91
N SER A 108 -1.83 2.25 -6.28
CA SER A 108 -0.66 1.68 -6.93
C SER A 108 -1.08 0.90 -8.19
N ARG A 109 -0.22 0.83 -9.20
CA ARG A 109 -0.46 -0.01 -10.37
C ARG A 109 -0.76 -1.47 -10.02
N SER A 110 -0.07 -1.99 -9.00
CA SER A 110 -0.31 -3.34 -8.47
C SER A 110 -1.71 -3.47 -7.87
N SER A 111 -2.22 -2.41 -7.23
CA SER A 111 -3.57 -2.35 -6.68
C SER A 111 -4.61 -2.42 -7.81
N TRP A 112 -4.47 -1.63 -8.88
CA TRP A 112 -5.39 -1.68 -10.01
C TRP A 112 -5.44 -3.06 -10.68
N SER A 113 -4.29 -3.69 -10.89
CA SER A 113 -4.24 -5.02 -11.51
C SER A 113 -4.89 -6.14 -10.69
N ARG A 114 -5.05 -5.95 -9.38
CA ARG A 114 -5.57 -6.96 -8.44
C ARG A 114 -6.98 -6.67 -7.97
N GLN A 115 -7.51 -5.48 -8.25
CA GLN A 115 -8.89 -5.15 -7.93
C GLN A 115 -9.82 -5.96 -8.83
N THR A 116 -10.66 -6.77 -8.20
CA THR A 116 -11.76 -7.46 -8.88
C THR A 116 -12.92 -6.49 -9.00
N PHE A 117 -13.15 -5.97 -10.19
CA PHE A 117 -14.32 -5.16 -10.49
C PHE A 117 -15.48 -6.06 -10.88
N ASN A 118 -16.65 -5.82 -10.29
CA ASN A 118 -17.88 -6.50 -10.67
C ASN A 118 -18.98 -5.48 -11.00
N PRO A 119 -19.45 -5.42 -12.26
CA PRO A 119 -18.92 -6.11 -13.44
C PRO A 119 -17.48 -5.67 -13.84
N PRO A 120 -16.75 -6.48 -14.63
CA PRO A 120 -15.35 -6.21 -15.00
C PRO A 120 -15.10 -4.88 -15.73
N ASN A 121 -16.10 -4.39 -16.48
CA ASN A 121 -16.05 -3.10 -17.20
C ASN A 121 -16.02 -1.87 -16.27
N ARG A 122 -16.25 -2.03 -14.96
CA ARG A 122 -16.08 -0.97 -13.95
C ARG A 122 -14.61 -0.68 -13.64
N GLY A 123 -13.69 -1.55 -14.06
CA GLY A 123 -12.25 -1.36 -13.92
C GLY A 123 -11.62 -0.70 -15.14
N PRO A 124 -10.44 -0.09 -14.98
CA PRO A 124 -9.62 0.29 -16.12
C PRO A 124 -9.11 -0.95 -16.87
N SER A 125 -8.83 -0.80 -18.16
CA SER A 125 -8.19 -1.88 -18.91
C SER A 125 -6.71 -2.01 -18.51
N PRO A 126 -6.10 -3.20 -18.63
CA PRO A 126 -4.67 -3.35 -18.35
C PRO A 126 -3.76 -2.47 -19.22
N GLY A 127 -4.22 -2.06 -20.41
CA GLY A 127 -3.51 -1.16 -21.32
C GLY A 127 -3.50 0.30 -20.86
N ASP A 128 -4.49 0.70 -20.05
CA ASP A 128 -4.57 2.06 -19.49
C ASP A 128 -3.57 2.27 -18.34
N LEU A 129 -3.01 1.19 -17.81
CA LEU A 129 -2.03 1.24 -16.74
C LEU A 129 -0.66 1.61 -17.32
N SER A 130 -0.35 2.91 -17.34
CA SER A 130 0.95 3.44 -17.78
C SER A 130 2.00 3.44 -16.65
N ALA A 131 3.27 3.23 -17.00
CA ALA A 131 4.44 3.43 -16.14
C ALA A 131 4.57 4.87 -15.63
N SER A 132 3.91 5.83 -16.30
CA SER A 132 3.92 7.24 -15.92
C SER A 132 2.99 7.58 -14.76
N ILE A 133 2.16 6.64 -14.29
CA ILE A 133 1.23 6.93 -13.20
C ILE A 133 1.97 6.76 -11.85
N PRO A 134 2.13 7.84 -11.05
CA PRO A 134 2.78 7.75 -9.77
C PRO A 134 1.90 7.08 -8.72
N SER A 135 2.49 6.64 -7.62
CA SER A 135 1.76 6.16 -6.44
C SER A 135 1.58 7.25 -5.37
N LEU A 136 2.43 8.27 -5.41
CA LEU A 136 2.42 9.42 -4.51
C LEU A 136 2.73 10.68 -5.32
N VAL A 137 2.12 11.79 -4.97
CA VAL A 137 2.31 13.08 -5.64
C VAL A 137 2.51 14.15 -4.60
N PHE A 138 3.54 14.96 -4.77
CA PHE A 138 3.77 16.15 -3.97
C PHE A 138 3.33 17.40 -4.72
N MET A 139 2.63 18.29 -4.04
CA MET A 139 2.45 19.67 -4.45
C MET A 139 3.03 20.62 -3.40
N ARG A 140 3.59 21.74 -3.85
CA ARG A 140 3.90 22.84 -2.94
C ARG A 140 2.59 23.50 -2.53
N TYR A 141 2.36 23.56 -1.24
CA TYR A 141 1.15 24.11 -0.63
C TYR A 141 1.54 24.85 0.64
N THR A 142 0.95 26.01 0.90
CA THR A 142 1.19 26.74 2.15
C THR A 142 -0.05 26.62 3.01
N TRP A 143 0.11 26.08 4.21
CA TRP A 143 -1.02 25.84 5.10
C TRP A 143 -1.40 27.12 5.86
N SER A 144 -2.67 27.54 5.77
CA SER A 144 -3.22 28.54 6.69
C SER A 144 -3.31 27.99 8.11
N THR A 145 -3.31 28.86 9.12
CA THR A 145 -3.47 28.46 10.53
C THR A 145 -4.77 27.67 10.74
N GLU A 146 -5.87 28.14 10.15
CA GLU A 146 -7.16 27.45 10.19
C GLU A 146 -7.09 26.07 9.51
N GLY A 147 -6.47 25.98 8.33
CA GLY A 147 -6.29 24.73 7.61
C GLY A 147 -5.50 23.70 8.41
N GLN A 148 -4.46 24.12 9.13
CA GLN A 148 -3.67 23.25 10.01
C GLN A 148 -4.52 22.71 11.16
N THR A 149 -5.21 23.61 11.88
CA THR A 149 -6.07 23.22 13.00
C THR A 149 -7.14 22.26 12.52
N LYS A 150 -7.84 22.59 11.42
CA LYS A 150 -8.89 21.73 10.84
C LYS A 150 -8.34 20.37 10.43
N PHE A 151 -7.18 20.31 9.79
CA PHE A 151 -6.58 19.03 9.41
C PHE A 151 -6.19 18.19 10.63
N MET A 152 -5.51 18.79 11.62
CA MET A 152 -5.02 18.10 12.82
C MET A 152 -6.13 17.68 13.80
N THR A 153 -7.30 18.33 13.78
CA THR A 153 -8.45 17.90 14.59
C THR A 153 -9.39 16.97 13.83
N SER A 154 -9.28 16.88 12.50
CA SER A 154 -10.13 16.00 11.69
C SER A 154 -9.88 14.53 11.99
N PRO A 155 -10.92 13.67 11.92
CA PRO A 155 -10.73 12.22 11.96
C PRO A 155 -9.76 11.72 10.89
N HIS A 156 -8.98 10.69 11.19
CA HIS A 156 -7.98 10.15 10.26
C HIS A 156 -8.59 9.67 8.94
N ARG A 157 -9.82 9.14 8.95
CA ARG A 157 -10.55 8.79 7.72
C ARG A 157 -10.82 10.01 6.83
N SER A 158 -11.16 11.17 7.41
CA SER A 158 -11.37 12.41 6.65
C SER A 158 -10.08 12.92 6.04
N ARG A 159 -8.97 12.84 6.78
CA ARG A 159 -7.63 13.18 6.26
C ARG A 159 -7.23 12.27 5.11
N TYR A 160 -7.46 10.97 5.26
CA TYR A 160 -7.23 9.99 4.19
C TYR A 160 -7.98 10.38 2.92
N LEU A 161 -9.28 10.73 3.02
CA LEU A 161 -10.06 11.14 1.86
C LEU A 161 -9.53 12.43 1.23
N ALA A 162 -9.09 13.39 2.05
CA ALA A 162 -8.45 14.62 1.56
C ALA A 162 -7.12 14.35 0.82
N CYS A 163 -6.41 13.28 1.17
CA CYS A 163 -5.15 12.88 0.51
C CYS A 163 -5.38 12.05 -0.76
N ASP A 164 -6.62 11.67 -1.09
CA ASP A 164 -6.92 10.90 -2.29
C ASP A 164 -6.98 11.83 -3.51
N PHE A 165 -6.00 11.70 -4.42
CA PHE A 165 -5.94 12.53 -5.62
C PHE A 165 -7.18 12.35 -6.51
N GLN A 166 -7.79 11.16 -6.53
CA GLN A 166 -8.96 10.89 -7.37
C GLN A 166 -10.20 11.64 -6.86
N LEU A 167 -10.28 11.87 -5.55
CA LEU A 167 -11.40 12.55 -4.91
C LEU A 167 -11.17 14.06 -4.78
N ASN A 168 -9.94 14.47 -4.52
CA ASN A 168 -9.58 15.86 -4.23
C ASN A 168 -8.36 16.31 -5.08
N PRO A 169 -8.44 16.27 -6.42
CA PRO A 169 -7.34 16.73 -7.25
C PRO A 169 -7.13 18.24 -7.05
N PRO A 170 -5.88 18.72 -6.99
CA PRO A 170 -5.61 20.15 -6.90
C PRO A 170 -6.04 20.88 -8.19
N PRO A 171 -6.42 22.18 -8.10
CA PRO A 171 -6.91 22.95 -9.24
C PRO A 171 -5.99 22.89 -10.46
N ALA A 172 -6.53 22.88 -11.68
CA ALA A 172 -5.70 22.91 -12.89
C ALA A 172 -5.37 24.37 -13.30
N PRO A 173 -4.11 24.69 -13.68
CA PRO A 173 -2.90 23.86 -13.65
C PRO A 173 -2.10 24.03 -12.35
N THR A 174 -2.05 23.00 -11.50
CA THR A 174 -1.13 22.95 -10.34
C THR A 174 0.12 22.14 -10.69
N PRO A 175 1.35 22.65 -10.50
CA PRO A 175 2.57 21.89 -10.66
C PRO A 175 2.66 20.73 -9.65
N LEU A 176 3.02 19.54 -10.14
CA LEU A 176 3.09 18.31 -9.35
C LEU A 176 4.45 17.64 -9.51
N TYR A 177 4.90 17.00 -8.43
CA TYR A 177 6.11 16.18 -8.39
C TYR A 177 5.70 14.73 -8.15
N CYS A 178 5.87 13.90 -9.17
CA CYS A 178 5.45 12.50 -9.22
C CYS A 178 6.46 11.60 -8.52
N ILE A 179 5.98 10.73 -7.61
CA ILE A 179 6.82 9.87 -6.79
C ILE A 179 6.33 8.40 -6.92
N GLN A 180 7.24 7.51 -7.26
CA GLN A 180 7.05 6.06 -7.20
C GLN A 180 7.50 5.53 -5.84
N VAL A 181 6.58 4.91 -5.10
CA VAL A 181 6.82 4.32 -3.78
C VAL A 181 7.04 2.83 -3.93
N VAL A 182 8.15 2.35 -3.38
CA VAL A 182 8.59 0.96 -3.43
C VAL A 182 8.60 0.42 -2.01
N SER A 183 7.66 -0.47 -1.68
CA SER A 183 7.49 -0.97 -0.31
C SER A 183 7.88 -2.44 -0.13
N GLY A 184 8.63 -3.01 -1.07
CA GLY A 184 9.16 -4.36 -0.93
C GLY A 184 9.96 -4.82 -2.16
N PRO A 185 10.65 -5.97 -2.04
CA PRO A 185 11.60 -6.46 -3.05
C PRO A 185 10.95 -6.75 -4.41
N ARG A 186 9.65 -7.02 -4.43
CA ARG A 186 8.91 -7.39 -5.64
C ARG A 186 8.12 -6.23 -6.25
N TYR A 187 8.17 -5.03 -5.65
CA TYR A 187 7.46 -3.87 -6.18
C TYR A 187 8.05 -3.49 -7.55
N PRO A 188 7.21 -3.31 -8.58
CA PRO A 188 7.70 -2.86 -9.87
C PRO A 188 8.04 -1.37 -9.81
N ILE A 189 9.18 -1.01 -10.39
CA ILE A 189 9.65 0.37 -10.54
C ILE A 189 9.88 0.60 -12.02
N PHE A 190 9.55 1.78 -12.52
CA PHE A 190 9.65 2.10 -13.93
C PHE A 190 10.44 3.39 -14.15
N ARG A 191 11.10 3.49 -15.30
CA ARG A 191 11.53 4.77 -15.86
C ARG A 191 10.29 5.50 -16.38
N THR A 192 10.26 6.80 -16.22
CA THR A 192 9.19 7.67 -16.74
C THR A 192 9.76 8.63 -17.77
N ALA A 193 8.92 9.06 -18.71
CA ALA A 193 9.31 10.08 -19.70
C ALA A 193 9.43 11.49 -19.08
N HIS A 194 8.74 11.74 -17.97
CA HIS A 194 8.84 12.99 -17.22
C HIS A 194 9.81 12.84 -16.04
N ASN A 195 10.30 13.97 -15.53
CA ASN A 195 11.12 13.99 -14.32
C ASN A 195 10.29 13.49 -13.14
N SER A 196 10.65 12.38 -12.51
CA SER A 196 9.95 11.84 -11.35
C SER A 196 10.95 11.25 -10.36
N PHE A 197 10.43 10.89 -9.18
CA PHE A 197 11.24 10.47 -8.05
C PHE A 197 10.87 9.06 -7.62
N ILE A 198 11.78 8.44 -6.87
CA ILE A 198 11.57 7.13 -6.27
C ILE A 198 11.76 7.27 -4.76
N VAL A 199 10.82 6.73 -3.99
CA VAL A 199 10.96 6.47 -2.55
C VAL A 199 11.04 4.97 -2.34
N ILE A 200 12.13 4.50 -1.72
CA ILE A 200 12.28 3.11 -1.29
C ILE A 200 12.05 3.04 0.21
N ARG A 201 10.96 2.38 0.61
CA ARG A 201 10.54 2.21 2.01
C ARG A 201 11.30 1.07 2.70
N SER A 202 12.59 1.25 2.89
CA SER A 202 13.46 0.34 3.65
C SER A 202 13.96 1.01 4.93
N ASN A 203 14.84 0.33 5.69
CA ASN A 203 15.60 0.92 6.78
C ASN A 203 17.10 0.93 6.40
N PRO A 204 17.70 2.09 6.03
CA PRO A 204 17.10 3.43 5.98
C PRO A 204 16.14 3.62 4.79
N LEU A 205 15.40 4.74 4.78
CA LEU A 205 14.61 5.17 3.62
C LEU A 205 15.56 5.68 2.52
N TYR A 206 15.16 5.55 1.26
CA TYR A 206 15.90 6.18 0.15
C TYR A 206 15.02 7.06 -0.72
N PHE A 207 15.56 8.21 -1.15
CA PHE A 207 14.88 9.13 -2.04
C PHE A 207 15.81 9.79 -3.05
N GLY A 208 15.33 9.90 -4.28
CA GLY A 208 16.07 10.54 -5.36
C GLY A 208 15.27 10.58 -6.65
N THR A 209 15.80 11.31 -7.63
CA THR A 209 15.24 11.32 -8.98
C THR A 209 15.41 9.94 -9.63
N ILE A 210 14.55 9.63 -10.60
CA ILE A 210 14.75 8.44 -11.44
C ILE A 210 16.11 8.47 -12.13
N SER A 211 16.56 9.63 -12.61
CA SER A 211 17.85 9.75 -13.29
C SER A 211 19.03 9.37 -12.40
N ALA A 212 18.96 9.65 -11.09
CA ALA A 212 20.00 9.28 -10.13
C ALA A 212 19.90 7.83 -9.67
N LEU A 213 18.68 7.34 -9.38
CA LEU A 213 18.50 6.00 -8.80
C LEU A 213 18.43 4.88 -9.85
N ALA A 214 17.94 5.14 -11.06
CA ALA A 214 17.81 4.10 -12.09
C ALA A 214 19.16 3.46 -12.52
N PRO A 215 20.28 4.20 -12.63
CA PRO A 215 21.59 3.60 -12.89
C PRO A 215 22.08 2.70 -11.75
N ILE A 216 21.73 3.01 -10.50
CA ILE A 216 22.10 2.22 -9.32
C ILE A 216 21.28 0.92 -9.28
N ILE A 217 19.95 1.04 -9.47
CA ILE A 217 19.01 -0.08 -9.48
C ILE A 217 19.30 -1.01 -10.67
N GLY A 218 19.58 -0.44 -11.85
CA GLY A 218 19.90 -1.18 -13.06
C GLY A 218 18.68 -1.77 -13.78
N GLN A 219 18.96 -2.55 -14.81
CA GLN A 219 17.97 -3.21 -15.66
C GLN A 219 17.66 -4.64 -15.16
N PRO A 220 16.43 -5.14 -15.34
CA PRO A 220 16.10 -6.52 -15.01
C PRO A 220 16.98 -7.51 -15.80
N LEU A 221 17.55 -8.51 -15.12
CA LEU A 221 18.34 -9.59 -15.75
C LEU A 221 17.57 -10.38 -16.82
N ARG A 222 16.23 -10.44 -16.70
CA ARG A 222 15.36 -11.13 -17.65
C ARG A 222 14.33 -10.15 -18.19
N LYS A 223 14.14 -10.16 -19.52
CA LYS A 223 13.10 -9.39 -20.19
C LYS A 223 11.74 -9.74 -19.58
N ARG A 224 11.07 -8.76 -18.99
CA ARG A 224 9.75 -8.95 -18.39
C ARG A 224 8.70 -8.94 -19.50
N LYS A 225 7.56 -9.59 -19.21
CA LYS A 225 6.35 -9.52 -20.03
C LYS A 225 5.37 -8.55 -19.40
N GLY A 226 4.44 -8.05 -20.20
CA GLY A 226 3.38 -7.13 -19.77
C GLY A 226 3.62 -5.70 -20.24
N PRO A 227 2.69 -4.78 -19.94
CA PRO A 227 2.77 -3.40 -20.40
C PRO A 227 3.91 -2.65 -19.73
N ASP A 228 4.59 -1.79 -20.49
CA ASP A 228 5.78 -1.01 -20.09
C ASP A 228 6.96 -1.86 -19.58
N ALA A 229 7.10 -3.10 -20.08
CA ALA A 229 8.16 -4.00 -19.64
C ALA A 229 9.57 -3.46 -19.96
N GLU A 230 9.71 -2.71 -21.04
CA GLU A 230 10.92 -2.00 -21.49
C GLU A 230 11.31 -0.85 -20.56
N HIS A 231 10.34 -0.27 -19.85
CA HIS A 231 10.59 0.82 -18.90
C HIS A 231 10.90 0.31 -17.49
N ARG A 232 10.71 -0.99 -17.23
CA ARG A 232 10.83 -1.56 -15.90
C ARG A 232 12.30 -1.65 -15.44
N LEU A 233 12.57 -1.18 -14.22
CA LEU A 233 13.86 -1.32 -13.55
C LEU A 233 13.97 -2.68 -12.83
N ALA A 234 15.21 -3.04 -12.47
CA ALA A 234 15.47 -4.23 -11.67
C ALA A 234 14.82 -4.16 -10.27
N GLN A 235 14.81 -5.30 -9.57
CA GLN A 235 14.41 -5.33 -8.17
C GLN A 235 15.54 -4.79 -7.29
N VAL A 236 15.19 -4.02 -6.27
CA VAL A 236 16.17 -3.40 -5.37
C VAL A 236 16.59 -4.39 -4.29
N GLU A 237 17.33 -5.45 -4.64
CA GLU A 237 17.58 -6.57 -3.71
C GLU A 237 18.38 -6.20 -2.45
N GLY A 238 19.30 -5.24 -2.53
CA GLY A 238 20.19 -4.86 -1.43
C GLY A 238 19.54 -4.03 -0.31
N CYS A 239 18.41 -3.36 -0.59
CA CYS A 239 17.76 -2.48 0.39
C CYS A 239 16.88 -3.23 1.40
N TRP A 240 16.57 -4.51 1.17
CA TRP A 240 15.66 -5.31 2.00
C TRP A 240 16.37 -6.34 2.88
N LYS A 241 17.68 -6.52 2.71
CA LYS A 241 18.49 -7.44 3.52
C LYS A 241 18.80 -6.80 4.88
N GLN A 242 19.07 -7.61 5.90
CA GLN A 242 19.37 -7.15 7.27
C GLN A 242 20.45 -6.04 7.29
N LYS A 243 20.36 -5.17 8.31
CA LYS A 243 21.18 -3.96 8.53
C LYS A 243 22.63 -4.17 8.06
N GLY A 244 23.07 -3.40 7.05
CA GLY A 244 24.48 -3.31 6.64
C GLY A 244 24.83 -3.78 5.22
N ALA A 245 23.90 -4.36 4.45
CA ALA A 245 24.17 -4.88 3.10
C ALA A 245 23.60 -4.00 1.96
N SER A 246 23.33 -2.73 2.21
CA SER A 246 22.93 -1.79 1.15
C SER A 246 24.12 -1.44 0.27
N ASP A 247 23.93 -1.45 -1.05
CA ASP A 247 24.93 -1.00 -2.01
C ASP A 247 25.38 0.43 -1.65
N PRO A 248 26.70 0.69 -1.48
CA PRO A 248 27.22 1.98 -1.06
C PRO A 248 26.74 3.16 -1.91
N ARG A 249 26.39 2.91 -3.17
CA ARG A 249 25.87 3.93 -4.10
C ARG A 249 24.53 4.53 -3.65
N PHE A 250 23.75 3.82 -2.83
CA PHE A 250 22.51 4.38 -2.27
C PHE A 250 22.73 5.33 -1.09
N ARG A 251 23.95 5.41 -0.53
CA ARG A 251 24.23 6.16 0.70
C ARG A 251 23.86 7.65 0.59
N GLU A 252 24.13 8.27 -0.56
CA GLU A 252 23.81 9.68 -0.82
C GLU A 252 22.31 9.98 -0.88
N HIS A 253 21.51 8.93 -1.10
CA HIS A 253 20.05 9.01 -1.18
C HIS A 253 19.37 8.56 0.11
N SER A 254 20.13 8.26 1.17
CA SER A 254 19.62 7.66 2.39
C SER A 254 19.05 8.69 3.38
N HIS A 255 17.98 8.31 4.06
CA HIS A 255 17.28 9.11 5.06
C HIS A 255 16.94 8.24 6.27
N GLU A 256 17.37 8.67 7.44
CA GLU A 256 17.27 7.89 8.68
C GLU A 256 15.83 7.80 9.22
N ASN A 257 14.97 8.73 8.84
CA ASN A 257 13.60 8.83 9.34
C ASN A 257 12.71 9.59 8.36
N LEU A 258 11.40 9.57 8.62
CA LEU A 258 10.42 10.20 7.74
C LEU A 258 10.58 11.73 7.64
N ARG A 259 11.06 12.38 8.70
CA ARG A 259 11.28 13.84 8.70
C ARG A 259 12.40 14.24 7.75
N SER A 260 13.54 13.54 7.80
CA SER A 260 14.66 13.80 6.88
C SER A 260 14.30 13.48 5.43
N LEU A 261 13.44 12.47 5.19
CA LEU A 261 12.85 12.23 3.87
C LEU A 261 11.97 13.41 3.42
N TYR A 262 11.06 13.89 4.28
CA TYR A 262 10.22 15.05 3.98
C TYR A 262 11.06 16.29 3.64
N ASP A 263 12.05 16.61 4.47
CA ASP A 263 12.92 17.78 4.26
C ASP A 263 13.68 17.67 2.91
N ALA A 264 14.06 16.46 2.51
CA ALA A 264 14.67 16.21 1.20
C ALA A 264 13.68 16.40 0.03
N VAL A 265 12.43 15.96 0.19
CA VAL A 265 11.38 16.20 -0.82
C VAL A 265 11.14 17.69 -1.01
N ILE A 266 10.98 18.46 0.08
CA ILE A 266 10.76 19.91 0.02
C ILE A 266 11.92 20.61 -0.69
N ARG A 267 13.16 20.26 -0.34
CA ARG A 267 14.36 20.84 -0.94
C ARG A 267 14.45 20.53 -2.43
N VAL A 268 14.32 19.27 -2.82
CA VAL A 268 14.50 18.86 -4.22
C VAL A 268 13.35 19.35 -5.08
N CYS A 269 12.12 19.38 -4.57
CA CYS A 269 10.95 19.83 -5.31
C CYS A 269 10.76 21.35 -5.27
N HIS A 270 11.84 22.12 -5.11
CA HIS A 270 11.81 23.56 -5.22
C HIS A 270 11.79 23.99 -6.71
N PRO A 271 10.91 24.92 -7.15
CA PRO A 271 10.78 25.29 -8.55
C PRO A 271 12.05 25.89 -9.18
N THR A 272 12.95 26.44 -8.37
CA THR A 272 14.24 26.95 -8.85
C THR A 272 15.23 25.84 -9.16
N ASP A 273 15.06 24.68 -8.52
CA ASP A 273 16.06 23.61 -8.51
C ASP A 273 15.61 22.46 -9.42
N THR A 274 14.30 22.22 -9.52
CA THR A 274 13.75 21.10 -10.28
C THR A 274 12.43 21.46 -10.96
N GLU A 275 12.36 21.17 -12.26
CA GLU A 275 11.12 21.23 -13.03
C GLU A 275 10.07 20.24 -12.49
N SER A 276 8.82 20.71 -12.39
CA SER A 276 7.70 19.85 -12.00
C SER A 276 7.53 18.68 -12.98
N SER A 277 7.17 17.51 -12.47
CA SER A 277 6.90 16.32 -13.26
C SER A 277 5.80 16.52 -14.31
N MET A 278 4.69 17.14 -13.89
CA MET A 278 3.55 17.46 -14.73
C MET A 278 2.59 18.40 -13.98
N THR A 279 1.51 18.81 -14.64
CA THR A 279 0.41 19.54 -14.00
C THR A 279 -0.69 18.59 -13.53
N SER A 280 -1.51 19.06 -12.58
CA SER A 280 -2.69 18.33 -12.08
C SER A 280 -3.68 17.95 -13.17
N GLY A 281 -3.93 18.83 -14.15
CA GLY A 281 -4.77 18.52 -15.30
C GLY A 281 -4.21 17.39 -16.17
N LYS A 282 -2.89 17.39 -16.40
CA LYS A 282 -2.22 16.31 -17.16
C LYS A 282 -2.25 14.99 -16.40
N LEU A 283 -2.00 14.99 -15.09
CA LEU A 283 -2.10 13.77 -14.29
C LEU A 283 -3.55 13.24 -14.26
N TRP A 284 -4.54 14.12 -14.12
CA TRP A 284 -5.96 13.74 -14.10
C TRP A 284 -6.42 13.00 -15.36
N GLN A 285 -5.85 13.37 -16.52
CA GLN A 285 -6.08 12.72 -17.81
C GLN A 285 -5.39 11.36 -17.93
N LEU A 286 -4.26 11.14 -17.22
CA LEU A 286 -3.54 9.87 -17.21
C LEU A 286 -4.17 8.83 -16.26
N ILE A 287 -5.01 9.26 -15.33
CA ILE A 287 -5.64 8.34 -14.37
C ILE A 287 -6.59 7.40 -15.11
N PRO A 288 -6.38 6.07 -14.98
CA PRO A 288 -7.21 5.08 -15.65
C PRO A 288 -8.69 5.25 -15.29
N ARG A 289 -9.56 5.23 -16.30
CA ARG A 289 -11.02 5.35 -16.15
C ARG A 289 -11.70 4.02 -16.48
N PRO A 290 -12.89 3.75 -15.92
CA PRO A 290 -13.72 2.65 -16.38
C PRO A 290 -13.99 2.77 -17.89
N LEU A 291 -13.99 1.65 -18.61
CA LEU A 291 -14.23 1.60 -20.06
C LEU A 291 -15.61 2.12 -20.44
N GLN A 292 -16.60 1.85 -19.59
CA GLN A 292 -17.97 2.31 -19.74
C GLN A 292 -18.45 2.79 -18.37
N PRO A 293 -18.57 4.11 -18.14
CA PRO A 293 -19.27 4.57 -16.95
C PRO A 293 -20.71 4.08 -17.09
N GLU A 294 -21.15 3.18 -16.21
CA GLU A 294 -22.57 2.85 -16.12
C GLU A 294 -23.33 4.15 -15.87
N LEU A 295 -24.42 4.37 -16.62
CA LEU A 295 -25.38 5.42 -16.32
C LEU A 295 -25.74 5.28 -14.85
N GLY A 296 -25.42 6.30 -14.05
CA GLY A 296 -25.63 6.26 -12.61
C GLY A 296 -27.09 5.90 -12.31
N LEU A 297 -27.30 5.00 -11.34
CA LEU A 297 -28.62 4.87 -10.72
C LEU A 297 -28.99 6.26 -10.17
N ALA A 298 -30.11 6.82 -10.64
CA ALA A 298 -30.62 8.08 -10.12
C ALA A 298 -30.78 7.95 -8.60
N LEU A 299 -30.01 8.73 -7.84
CA LEU A 299 -30.15 8.81 -6.39
C LEU A 299 -31.61 9.17 -6.07
N GLY A 300 -32.26 8.35 -5.24
CA GLY A 300 -33.66 8.57 -4.83
C GLY A 300 -34.73 7.87 -5.65
N ARG A 301 -34.40 7.16 -6.74
CA ARG A 301 -35.30 6.14 -7.29
C ARG A 301 -34.96 4.83 -6.60
N ASN A 302 -35.83 4.39 -5.68
CA ASN A 302 -35.79 3.03 -5.15
C ASN A 302 -35.61 2.09 -6.34
N PRO A 303 -34.49 1.34 -6.44
CA PRO A 303 -34.52 0.16 -7.28
C PRO A 303 -35.64 -0.66 -6.65
N GLU A 304 -36.72 -0.87 -7.41
CA GLU A 304 -37.80 -1.76 -7.02
C GLU A 304 -37.18 -2.93 -6.29
N VAL A 305 -37.61 -3.11 -5.04
CA VAL A 305 -37.16 -4.11 -4.11
C VAL A 305 -36.92 -5.39 -4.89
N VAL A 306 -35.66 -5.62 -5.29
CA VAL A 306 -35.26 -6.89 -5.85
C VAL A 306 -35.40 -7.79 -4.65
N SER A 307 -36.52 -8.52 -4.63
CA SER A 307 -36.84 -9.53 -3.64
C SER A 307 -35.65 -10.48 -3.57
N THR A 308 -34.72 -10.18 -2.67
CA THR A 308 -33.68 -11.11 -2.27
C THR A 308 -34.44 -12.24 -1.63
N ARG A 309 -34.69 -13.29 -2.43
CA ARG A 309 -35.11 -14.60 -1.93
C ARG A 309 -34.23 -14.91 -0.73
N SER A 310 -34.86 -14.85 0.45
CA SER A 310 -34.30 -15.26 1.71
C SER A 310 -33.60 -16.61 1.52
N ARG A 311 -32.26 -16.60 1.63
CA ARG A 311 -31.44 -17.82 1.83
C ARG A 311 -31.37 -18.19 3.31
N PHE A 312 -32.33 -17.76 4.12
CA PHE A 312 -32.56 -18.35 5.44
C PHE A 312 -33.62 -19.42 5.27
N GLY A 313 -33.17 -20.68 5.41
CA GLY A 313 -34.01 -21.85 5.36
C GLY A 313 -35.20 -21.75 6.30
N GLY A 314 -36.38 -21.57 5.72
CA GLY A 314 -37.63 -21.90 6.37
C GLY A 314 -37.62 -23.41 6.62
N ARG A 315 -37.35 -23.80 7.87
CA ARG A 315 -37.89 -25.07 8.38
C ARG A 315 -39.40 -24.96 8.22
N LEU A 316 -39.93 -25.69 7.25
CA LEU A 316 -41.35 -25.99 7.18
C LEU A 316 -41.73 -26.71 8.48
N SER A 317 -42.32 -25.97 9.42
CA SER A 317 -43.08 -26.57 10.51
C SER A 317 -44.25 -27.32 9.86
N ARG A 318 -44.08 -28.64 9.71
CA ARG A 318 -45.19 -29.57 9.50
C ARG A 318 -45.99 -29.61 10.79
N HIS A 319 -47.05 -28.82 10.89
CA HIS A 319 -48.15 -29.14 11.80
C HIS A 319 -49.03 -30.20 11.13
N PRO A 320 -49.38 -31.30 11.83
CA PRO A 320 -50.36 -32.24 11.33
C PRO A 320 -51.78 -31.66 11.43
N PRO A 321 -52.72 -32.05 10.55
CA PRO A 321 -54.11 -31.63 10.64
C PRO A 321 -54.84 -32.55 11.62
N ASN A 322 -55.43 -31.95 12.66
CA ASN A 322 -56.48 -32.49 13.52
C ASN A 322 -57.06 -31.26 14.23
N GLU A 323 -58.34 -31.05 14.48
CA GLU A 323 -59.61 -31.73 14.20
C GLU A 323 -60.67 -30.70 14.63
N ARG A 324 -61.78 -30.61 13.89
CA ARG A 324 -63.16 -30.26 14.31
C ARG A 324 -63.44 -29.12 15.31
N SER A 325 -64.29 -28.19 14.86
CA SER A 325 -65.57 -27.80 15.51
C SER A 325 -66.32 -26.91 14.50
N THR A 326 -67.40 -27.36 13.84
CA THR A 326 -68.81 -27.26 14.25
C THR A 326 -69.14 -26.00 15.06
N ASP A 327 -69.86 -25.07 14.43
CA ASP A 327 -71.18 -24.53 14.83
C ASP A 327 -71.65 -23.59 13.70
N GLN A 328 -72.64 -24.00 12.90
CA GLN A 328 -74.08 -23.70 13.02
C GLN A 328 -74.45 -22.22 13.13
N ALA A 329 -75.00 -21.73 12.01
CA ALA A 329 -76.20 -20.91 11.79
C ALA A 329 -76.58 -19.81 12.80
N VAL A 330 -77.01 -18.65 12.28
CA VAL A 330 -78.42 -18.19 12.27
C VAL A 330 -78.54 -16.98 11.33
N ASP A 331 -79.65 -16.98 10.60
CA ASP A 331 -80.18 -15.94 9.72
C ASP A 331 -80.29 -14.53 10.34
N LEU A 332 -80.08 -13.50 9.51
CA LEU A 332 -81.06 -12.46 9.18
C LEU A 332 -80.60 -11.64 7.96
#